data_AF-A0A398BI26-F1
#
_entry.id   AF-A0A398BI26-F1
#
_cell.length_a   1.000
_cell.length_b   1.000
_cell.length_c   1.000
_cell.angle_alpha   90.00
_cell.angle_beta   90.00
_cell.angle_gamma   90.00
#
_symmetry.space_group_name_H-M   'P 1'
#
loop_
_entity.id
_entity.type
_entity.pdbx_description
1 polymer ?
#
loop_
_entity_poly.entity_id
_entity_poly.type
_entity_poly.pdbx_seq_one_letter_code
_entity_poly.pdbx_strand_id
1 'polypeptide(L)' 'MNTKALSLKHLETSIYDLRTHMITIGISKGLTHPDTIKYSQELDILLNKYQKIKSK' A
#
# COMPACT_ATOMS: atom_id res chain seq x y z
N MET A 1 11.25 -19.06 -15.12
CA MET A 1 10.39 -17.87 -14.91
C MET A 1 10.77 -17.25 -13.57
N ASN A 2 11.07 -15.95 -13.52
CA ASN A 2 11.64 -15.29 -12.34
C ASN A 2 10.54 -14.92 -11.32
N THR A 3 10.36 -15.75 -10.30
CA THR A 3 9.31 -15.62 -9.26
C THR A 3 9.40 -14.31 -8.47
N LYS A 4 10.60 -13.71 -8.35
CA LYS A 4 10.81 -12.42 -7.68
C LYS A 4 10.14 -11.26 -8.42
N ALA A 5 10.25 -11.21 -9.74
CA ALA A 5 9.69 -10.13 -10.55
C ALA A 5 8.15 -10.13 -10.52
N LEU A 6 7.53 -11.32 -10.51
CA LEU A 6 6.09 -11.46 -10.35
C LEU A 6 5.63 -10.95 -8.97
N SER A 7 6.37 -11.31 -7.90
CA SER A 7 6.05 -10.88 -6.54
C SER A 7 6.13 -9.36 -6.33
N LEU A 8 7.06 -8.67 -7.01
CA LEU A 8 7.22 -7.23 -6.92
C LEU A 8 6.04 -6.50 -7.60
N LYS A 9 5.64 -6.97 -8.79
CA LYS A 9 4.51 -6.37 -9.52
C LYS A 9 3.18 -6.50 -8.77
N HIS A 10 2.96 -7.64 -8.10
CA HIS A 10 1.78 -7.81 -7.23
C HIS A 10 1.80 -6.84 -6.05
N LEU A 11 2.98 -6.61 -5.47
CA LEU A 11 3.13 -5.66 -4.37
C LEU A 11 2.89 -4.21 -4.82
N GLU A 12 3.41 -3.82 -5.99
CA GLU A 12 3.16 -2.50 -6.59
C GLU A 12 1.67 -2.27 -6.86
N THR A 13 0.98 -3.27 -7.39
CA THR A 13 -0.47 -3.23 -7.62
C THR A 13 -1.23 -3.03 -6.30
N SER A 14 -0.87 -3.81 -5.27
CA SER A 14 -1.50 -3.71 -3.94
C SER A 14 -1.28 -2.33 -3.29
N ILE A 15 -0.08 -1.76 -3.46
CA ILE A 15 0.25 -0.42 -2.97
C ILE A 15 -0.60 0.64 -3.68
N TYR A 16 -0.78 0.51 -4.99
CA TYR A 16 -1.59 1.44 -5.78
C TYR A 16 -3.06 1.39 -5.39
N ASP A 17 -3.64 0.19 -5.30
CA ASP A 17 -5.05 -0.01 -4.98
C ASP A 17 -5.37 0.54 -3.57
N LEU A 18 -4.53 0.17 -2.58
CA LEU A 18 -4.73 0.61 -1.21
C LEU A 18 -4.57 2.13 -1.04
N ARG A 19 -3.61 2.73 -1.75
CA ARG A 19 -3.43 4.19 -1.75
C ARG A 19 -4.63 4.91 -2.33
N THR A 20 -5.16 4.42 -3.43
CA THR A 20 -6.37 4.98 -4.06
C THR A 20 -7.56 4.92 -3.10
N HIS A 21 -7.77 3.76 -2.47
CA HIS A 21 -8.82 3.58 -1.48
C HIS A 21 -8.67 4.49 -0.26
N MET A 22 -7.45 4.60 0.28
CA MET A 22 -7.15 5.50 1.40
C MET A 22 -7.45 6.96 1.05
N ILE A 23 -7.12 7.42 -0.16
CA ILE A 23 -7.43 8.77 -0.63
C ILE A 23 -8.95 8.98 -0.70
N THR A 24 -9.69 8.04 -1.29
CA THR A 24 -11.16 8.12 -1.36
C THR A 24 -11.79 8.19 0.03
N ILE A 25 -11.31 7.39 0.98
CA ILE A 25 -11.80 7.40 2.36
C ILE A 25 -11.37 8.67 3.09
N GLY A 26 -10.15 9.16 2.88
CA GLY A 26 -9.68 10.42 3.46
C GLY A 26 -10.45 11.64 2.97
N ILE A 27 -10.87 11.65 1.70
CA ILE A 27 -11.74 12.70 1.13
C ILE A 27 -13.16 12.61 1.70
N SER A 28 -13.72 11.39 1.81
CA SER A 28 -15.12 11.19 2.21
C SER A 28 -15.35 11.26 3.73
N LYS A 29 -14.41 10.78 4.53
CA LYS A 29 -14.55 10.65 6.00
C LYS A 29 -13.57 11.53 6.79
N GLY A 30 -12.58 12.10 6.13
CA GLY A 30 -11.51 12.88 6.76
C GLY A 30 -10.27 12.05 7.09
N LEU A 31 -9.14 12.75 7.25
CA LEU A 31 -7.83 12.12 7.49
C LEU A 31 -7.68 11.50 8.89
N THR A 32 -8.42 12.01 9.87
CA THR A 32 -8.41 11.52 11.25
C THR A 32 -9.44 10.41 11.51
N HIS A 33 -10.23 10.03 10.50
CA HIS A 33 -11.19 8.95 10.65
C HIS A 33 -10.46 7.61 10.88
N PRO A 34 -10.93 6.73 11.80
CA PRO A 34 -10.28 5.45 12.09
C PRO A 34 -9.97 4.61 10.85
N ASP A 35 -10.88 4.56 9.87
CA ASP A 35 -10.65 3.85 8.61
C ASP A 35 -9.48 4.43 7.81
N THR A 36 -9.36 5.76 7.70
CA THR A 36 -8.26 6.40 6.96
C THR A 36 -6.91 6.09 7.63
N ILE A 37 -6.87 6.12 8.96
CA ILE A 37 -5.69 5.78 9.77
C ILE A 37 -5.34 4.30 9.60
N LYS A 38 -6.33 3.41 9.60
CA LYS A 38 -6.11 1.99 9.36
C LYS A 38 -5.48 1.75 7.99
N TYR A 39 -6.04 2.34 6.94
CA TYR A 39 -5.50 2.18 5.58
C TYR A 39 -4.11 2.81 5.43
N SER A 40 -3.78 3.89 6.15
CA SER A 40 -2.43 4.45 6.14
C SER A 40 -1.41 3.50 6.78
N GLN A 41 -1.76 2.85 7.88
CA GLN A 41 -0.91 1.85 8.52
C GLN A 41 -0.70 0.62 7.64
N GLU A 42 -1.75 0.14 6.97
CA GLU A 42 -1.64 -0.97 6.01
C GLU A 42 -0.75 -0.59 4.81
N LEU A 43 -0.85 0.64 4.31
CA LEU A 43 -0.02 1.16 3.23
C LEU A 43 1.46 1.21 3.63
N ASP A 44 1.75 1.66 4.85
CA ASP A 44 3.12 1.67 5.39
C ASP A 44 3.73 0.27 5.45
N ILE A 45 2.95 -0.76 5.84
CA ILE A 45 3.42 -2.15 5.85
C ILE A 45 3.80 -2.59 4.43
N LEU A 46 3.00 -2.27 3.41
CA LEU A 46 3.29 -2.63 2.03
C LEU A 46 4.51 -1.88 1.48
N LEU A 47 4.64 -0.59 1.78
CA LEU A 47 5.79 0.22 1.39
C LEU A 47 7.09 -0.29 2.02
N ASN A 48 7.05 -0.67 3.29
CA ASN A 48 8.19 -1.28 3.99
C ASN A 48 8.59 -2.62 3.36
N LYS A 49 7.62 -3.46 2.98
CA LYS A 49 7.89 -4.71 2.24
C LYS A 49 8.55 -4.41 0.89
N TYR A 50 8.05 -3.41 0.18
CA TYR A 50 8.56 -3.02 -1.14
C TYR A 50 10.01 -2.54 -1.05
N GLN A 51 10.32 -1.66 -0.08
CA GLN A 51 11.68 -1.23 0.16
C GLN A 51 12.61 -2.40 0.50
N LYS A 52 12.21 -3.32 1.38
CA LYS A 52 13.02 -4.51 1.72
C LYS A 52 13.32 -5.40 0.51
N ILE A 53 12.41 -5.49 -0.45
CA ILE A 53 12.62 -6.27 -1.67
C ILE A 53 13.51 -5.52 -2.66
N LYS A 54 13.34 -4.20 -2.79
CA LYS A 54 14.11 -3.35 -3.72
C LYS A 54 15.55 -3.06 -3.25
N SER A 55 15.77 -3.02 -1.93
CA SER A 55 17.10 -2.81 -1.32
C SER A 55 17.95 -4.08 -1.23
N LYS A 56 17.45 -5.23 -1.71
CA LYS A 56 18.20 -6.48 -1.87
C LYS A 56 18.61 -6.69 -3.31
#